data_AF-A0A7Y3FEM7-F1
#
_entry.id   AF-A0A7Y3FEM7-F1
#
_cell.length_a   1.000
_cell.length_b   1.000
_cell.length_c   1.000
_cell.angle_alpha   90.00
_cell.angle_beta   90.00
_cell.angle_gamma   90.00
#
_symmetry.space_group_name_H-M   'P 1'
#
loop_
_entity.id
_entity.type
_entity.pdbx_description
1 polymer ?
#
loop_
_entity_poly.entity_id
_entity_poly.type
_entity_poly.pdbx_seq_one_letter_code
_entity_poly.pdbx_strand_id
1 'polypeptide(L)'
;YEVILIDDGSTDLSLKELKEICRTDNRFKYISFRKNYGKSAALHVGFKKAVGEAIITMDADLQDDPHEIPNLLAKLEEGFDLCSGWKKKRQDPFIKKISSKFFNFVTRVISGIRIHDFNCGLKAYRKAVVESVKVYGELHRYIPVFAKWQGYKITETPVQHHPRRYGKTKFGLSRFFKGFIDLVTVIFVTRYIKRPMHFFGFLGALAFISGFILLGYLTVLWIQGIPLSNRPMLFLGMLLIIVGVQLFAVGLLGEVIVHNSMDEREYVIKDQN
;
A
#
# COMPACT_ATOMS: atom_id res chain seq x y z
N TYR A 1 0.22 25.88 13.76
CA TYR A 1 0.49 24.59 13.07
C TYR A 1 1.95 24.24 13.26
N GLU A 2 2.31 22.97 13.12
CA GLU A 2 3.70 22.51 13.02
C GLU A 2 3.91 21.88 11.63
N VAL A 3 5.16 21.86 11.16
CA VAL A 3 5.55 21.21 9.92
C VAL A 3 6.69 20.25 10.21
N ILE A 4 6.47 18.97 9.94
CA ILE A 4 7.49 17.92 10.13
C ILE A 4 8.05 17.56 8.76
N LEU A 5 9.30 17.95 8.51
CA LEU A 5 10.02 17.71 7.28
C LEU A 5 10.84 16.42 7.43
N ILE A 6 10.63 15.44 6.55
CA ILE A 6 11.30 14.14 6.66
C ILE A 6 12.21 13.93 5.48
N ASP A 7 13.51 13.93 5.77
CA ASP A 7 14.57 13.67 4.82
C ASP A 7 14.86 12.17 4.74
N ASP A 8 14.50 11.56 3.60
CA ASP A 8 14.65 10.12 3.34
C ASP A 8 16.07 9.75 2.88
N GLY A 9 17.07 10.23 3.63
CA GLY A 9 18.48 9.98 3.42
C GLY A 9 19.05 10.68 2.18
N SER A 10 18.75 11.97 1.99
CA SER A 10 19.30 12.74 0.88
C SER A 10 20.82 12.88 0.98
N THR A 11 21.48 12.89 -0.18
CA THR A 11 22.93 13.05 -0.31
C THR A 11 23.34 14.44 -0.79
N ASP A 12 22.37 15.32 -1.03
CA ASP A 12 22.57 16.69 -1.49
C ASP A 12 22.50 17.67 -0.31
N LEU A 13 22.33 18.97 -0.62
CA LEU A 13 22.27 20.03 0.37
C LEU A 13 20.94 20.09 1.15
N SER A 14 19.96 19.22 0.85
CA SER A 14 18.62 19.29 1.46
C SER A 14 18.67 19.27 2.98
N LEU A 15 19.46 18.38 3.59
CA LEU A 15 19.56 18.31 5.06
C LEU A 15 20.12 19.61 5.67
N LYS A 16 21.04 20.29 4.97
CA LYS A 16 21.60 21.56 5.44
C LYS A 16 20.52 22.65 5.42
N GLU A 17 19.77 22.76 4.32
CA GLU A 17 18.68 23.73 4.19
C GLU A 17 17.58 23.49 5.24
N LEU A 18 17.22 22.21 5.49
CA LEU A 18 16.24 21.85 6.52
C LEU A 18 16.67 22.32 7.91
N LYS A 19 17.94 22.14 8.26
CA LYS A 19 18.49 22.60 9.55
C LYS A 19 18.44 24.11 9.69
N GLU A 20 18.78 24.85 8.64
CA GLU A 20 18.72 26.31 8.67
C GLU A 20 17.28 26.81 8.86
N ILE A 21 16.31 26.24 8.14
CA ILE A 21 14.89 26.57 8.30
C ILE A 21 14.45 26.34 9.74
N CYS A 22 14.74 25.16 10.30
CA CYS A 22 14.36 24.80 11.66
C CYS A 22 15.08 25.65 12.74
N ARG A 23 16.26 26.20 12.43
CA ARG A 23 16.97 27.13 13.31
C ARG A 23 16.29 28.51 13.35
N THR A 24 15.70 28.92 12.24
CA THR A 24 15.03 30.22 12.11
C THR A 24 13.56 30.22 12.54
N ASP A 25 12.87 29.07 12.47
CA ASP A 25 11.44 28.97 12.75
C ASP A 25 11.10 27.67 13.48
N ASN A 26 10.73 27.81 14.76
CA ASN A 26 10.39 26.70 15.67
C ASN A 26 9.11 25.93 15.25
N ARG A 27 8.34 26.43 14.27
CA ARG A 27 7.21 25.69 13.71
C ARG A 27 7.67 24.53 12.83
N PHE A 28 8.92 24.55 12.36
CA PHE A 28 9.49 23.51 11.52
C PHE A 28 10.35 22.56 12.35
N LYS A 29 10.12 21.27 12.15
CA LYS A 29 10.92 20.17 12.70
C LYS A 29 11.42 19.33 11.54
N TYR A 30 12.57 18.69 11.71
CA TYR A 30 13.12 17.80 10.72
C TYR A 30 13.51 16.45 11.32
N ILE A 31 13.41 15.41 10.49
CA ILE A 31 13.90 14.07 10.80
C ILE A 31 14.63 13.56 9.57
N SER A 32 15.91 13.20 9.71
CA SER A 32 16.73 12.67 8.62
C SER A 32 17.05 11.20 8.86
N PHE A 33 16.81 10.36 7.86
CA PHE A 33 17.19 8.95 7.89
C PHE A 33 18.64 8.74 7.48
N ARG A 34 19.28 7.67 7.99
CA ARG A 34 20.65 7.31 7.58
C ARG A 34 20.76 6.84 6.13
N LYS A 35 19.67 6.31 5.57
CA LYS A 35 19.57 5.82 4.19
C LYS A 35 18.15 5.99 3.68
N ASN A 36 17.96 5.82 2.38
CA ASN A 36 16.64 5.83 1.76
C ASN A 36 15.82 4.60 2.17
N TYR A 37 14.68 4.82 2.82
CA TYR A 37 13.69 3.81 3.22
C TYR A 37 12.37 3.95 2.45
N GLY A 38 12.15 5.06 1.75
CA GLY A 38 10.99 5.33 0.94
C GLY A 38 9.89 6.14 1.64
N LYS A 39 8.95 6.64 0.83
CA LYS A 39 7.89 7.57 1.27
C LYS A 39 7.02 7.01 2.41
N SER A 40 6.70 5.72 2.40
CA SER A 40 5.88 5.13 3.46
C SER A 40 6.57 5.13 4.81
N ALA A 41 7.89 4.92 4.86
CA ALA A 41 8.67 4.98 6.09
C ALA A 41 8.70 6.40 6.64
N ALA A 42 8.89 7.39 5.76
CA ALA A 42 8.82 8.79 6.12
C ALA A 42 7.44 9.13 6.73
N LEU A 43 6.34 8.80 6.03
CA LEU A 43 5.00 9.05 6.54
C LEU A 43 4.72 8.34 7.87
N HIS A 44 5.19 7.10 8.06
CA HIS A 44 5.02 6.36 9.32
C HIS A 44 5.68 7.07 10.49
N VAL A 45 6.94 7.50 10.33
CA VAL A 45 7.65 8.25 11.38
C VAL A 45 7.01 9.62 11.61
N GLY A 46 6.58 10.29 10.52
CA GLY A 46 5.87 11.56 10.60
C GLY A 46 4.57 11.46 11.39
N PHE A 47 3.76 10.43 11.14
CA PHE A 47 2.53 10.18 11.88
C PHE A 47 2.79 9.87 13.36
N LYS A 48 3.84 9.11 13.69
CA LYS A 48 4.23 8.86 15.09
C LYS A 48 4.65 10.15 15.83
N LYS A 49 5.16 11.16 15.11
CA LYS A 49 5.70 12.39 15.68
C LYS A 49 4.73 13.58 15.67
N ALA A 50 3.70 13.54 14.82
CA ALA A 50 2.69 14.58 14.73
C ALA A 50 1.84 14.62 16.01
N VAL A 51 1.70 15.81 16.61
CA VAL A 51 0.92 15.96 17.85
C VAL A 51 -0.48 16.53 17.62
N GLY A 52 -0.70 17.21 16.49
CA GLY A 52 -1.95 17.89 16.16
C GLY A 52 -3.16 16.96 15.96
N GLU A 53 -4.36 17.51 16.13
CA GLU A 53 -5.63 16.78 15.96
C GLU A 53 -5.98 16.49 14.49
N ALA A 54 -5.53 17.37 13.59
CA ALA A 54 -5.60 17.20 12.15
C ALA A 54 -4.19 17.13 11.57
N ILE A 55 -3.90 16.05 10.84
CA ILE A 55 -2.61 15.81 10.19
C ILE A 55 -2.81 15.98 8.69
N ILE A 56 -1.94 16.77 8.06
CA ILE A 56 -1.93 16.96 6.62
C ILE A 56 -0.62 16.40 6.05
N THR A 57 -0.72 15.60 4.99
CA THR A 57 0.44 15.18 4.21
C THR A 57 0.49 15.97 2.91
N MET A 58 1.68 16.34 2.48
CA MET A 58 1.91 17.07 1.24
C MET A 58 3.29 16.71 0.68
N ASP A 59 3.42 16.62 -0.65
CA ASP A 59 4.69 16.32 -1.30
C ASP A 59 5.55 17.57 -1.49
N ALA A 60 6.87 17.45 -1.32
CA ALA A 60 7.81 18.57 -1.41
C ALA A 60 8.19 18.98 -2.85
N ASP A 61 7.52 18.45 -3.89
CA ASP A 61 7.86 18.68 -5.30
C ASP A 61 7.11 19.86 -5.94
N LEU A 62 6.47 20.70 -5.11
CA LEU A 62 5.68 21.89 -5.47
C LEU A 62 4.50 21.61 -6.41
N GLN A 63 4.10 20.34 -6.56
CA GLN A 63 2.96 19.99 -7.40
C GLN A 63 1.61 20.17 -6.69
N ASP A 64 1.61 20.03 -5.37
CA ASP A 64 0.45 20.21 -4.51
C ASP A 64 0.41 21.67 -4.02
N ASP A 65 -0.75 22.34 -4.14
CA ASP A 65 -0.92 23.73 -3.71
C ASP A 65 -1.28 23.80 -2.21
N PRO A 66 -0.45 24.44 -1.36
CA PRO A 66 -0.76 24.61 0.06
C PRO A 66 -2.06 25.39 0.34
N HIS A 67 -2.53 26.22 -0.61
CA HIS A 67 -3.78 26.97 -0.45
C HIS A 67 -5.02 26.07 -0.44
N GLU A 68 -4.89 24.80 -0.82
CA GLU A 68 -5.97 23.81 -0.75
C GLU A 68 -6.12 23.20 0.65
N ILE A 69 -5.15 23.36 1.55
CA ILE A 69 -5.20 22.80 2.92
C ILE A 69 -6.49 23.18 3.67
N PRO A 70 -6.95 24.44 3.67
CA PRO A 70 -8.22 24.82 4.31
C PRO A 70 -9.42 24.03 3.75
N ASN A 71 -9.46 23.75 2.44
CA ASN A 71 -10.55 22.99 1.83
C ASN A 71 -10.58 21.53 2.33
N LEU A 72 -9.42 20.92 2.56
CA LEU A 72 -9.35 19.59 3.16
C LEU A 72 -9.75 19.60 4.63
N LEU A 73 -9.36 20.63 5.38
CA LEU A 73 -9.73 20.78 6.79
C LEU A 73 -11.24 20.97 6.97
N ALA A 74 -11.88 21.78 6.12
CA ALA A 74 -13.34 21.94 6.11
C ALA A 74 -14.06 20.59 5.94
N LYS A 75 -13.51 19.67 5.12
CA LYS A 75 -14.05 18.32 5.00
C LYS A 75 -13.90 17.48 6.27
N LEU A 76 -12.84 17.68 7.06
CA LEU A 76 -12.78 17.04 8.37
C LEU A 76 -13.87 17.61 9.28
N GLU A 77 -14.05 18.94 9.31
CA GLU A 77 -15.08 19.62 10.11
C GLU A 77 -16.52 19.20 9.76
N GLU A 78 -16.81 18.86 8.50
CA GLU A 78 -18.08 18.25 8.06
C GLU A 78 -18.36 16.86 8.68
N GLY A 79 -17.42 16.30 9.45
CA GLY A 79 -17.57 15.03 10.15
C GLY A 79 -16.95 13.83 9.41
N PHE A 80 -16.09 14.08 8.43
CA PHE A 80 -15.25 13.03 7.83
C PHE A 80 -13.96 12.86 8.65
N ASP A 81 -13.39 11.67 8.59
CA ASP A 81 -12.18 11.31 9.32
C ASP A 81 -10.92 11.39 8.44
N LEU A 82 -11.10 11.25 7.12
CA LEU A 82 -10.05 11.34 6.13
C LEU A 82 -10.59 12.04 4.87
N CYS A 83 -9.89 13.06 4.40
CA CYS A 83 -10.14 13.71 3.12
C CYS A 83 -8.93 13.53 2.18
N SER A 84 -9.16 12.98 0.99
CA SER A 84 -8.12 12.87 -0.04
C SER A 84 -8.26 13.99 -1.08
N GLY A 85 -7.16 14.62 -1.45
CA GLY A 85 -7.15 15.49 -2.63
C GLY A 85 -7.43 14.70 -3.91
N TRP A 86 -8.19 15.30 -4.81
CA TRP A 86 -8.48 14.76 -6.14
C TRP A 86 -7.97 15.70 -7.23
N LYS A 87 -6.97 15.23 -7.97
CA LYS A 87 -6.39 15.94 -9.11
C LYS A 87 -7.31 15.83 -10.34
N LYS A 88 -8.32 16.70 -10.42
CA LYS A 88 -9.34 16.67 -11.48
C LYS A 88 -8.77 16.90 -12.89
N LYS A 89 -7.82 17.82 -13.04
CA LYS A 89 -7.09 18.09 -14.29
C LYS A 89 -5.66 17.57 -14.19
N ARG A 90 -5.41 16.35 -14.70
CA ARG A 90 -4.04 15.80 -14.78
C ARG A 90 -3.35 16.20 -16.08
N GLN A 91 -2.19 16.84 -15.96
CA GLN A 91 -1.27 17.12 -17.07
C GLN A 91 -0.30 15.96 -17.34
N ASP A 92 -0.65 14.72 -16.94
CA ASP A 92 0.18 13.54 -17.15
C ASP A 92 0.09 12.96 -18.59
N PRO A 93 1.13 12.23 -19.05
CA PRO A 93 1.12 11.46 -20.30
C PRO A 93 -0.05 10.45 -20.37
N PHE A 94 -0.55 10.19 -21.59
CA PHE A 94 -1.74 9.36 -21.84
C PHE A 94 -1.65 7.94 -21.24
N ILE A 95 -0.48 7.29 -21.32
CA ILE A 95 -0.23 5.94 -20.78
C ILE A 95 -0.32 5.91 -19.24
N LYS A 96 0.14 6.98 -18.57
CA LYS A 96 0.01 7.14 -17.11
C LYS A 96 -1.45 7.33 -16.69
N LYS A 97 -2.27 7.98 -17.53
CA LYS A 97 -3.70 8.20 -17.27
C LYS A 97 -4.48 6.87 -17.29
N ILE A 98 -4.23 6.00 -18.27
CA ILE A 98 -4.96 4.72 -18.41
C ILE A 98 -4.61 3.77 -17.25
N SER A 99 -3.32 3.58 -16.99
CA SER A 99 -2.86 2.72 -15.87
C SER A 99 -3.40 3.18 -14.52
N SER A 100 -3.37 4.49 -14.25
CA SER A 100 -3.94 5.03 -13.02
C SER A 100 -5.46 4.91 -12.96
N LYS A 101 -6.18 5.04 -14.09
CA LYS A 101 -7.64 4.84 -14.12
C LYS A 101 -8.01 3.40 -13.80
N PHE A 102 -7.34 2.43 -14.40
CA PHE A 102 -7.55 1.01 -14.11
C PHE A 102 -7.27 0.69 -12.64
N PHE A 103 -6.12 1.15 -12.13
CA PHE A 103 -5.75 0.96 -10.73
C PHE A 103 -6.78 1.58 -9.76
N ASN A 104 -7.20 2.83 -10.00
CA ASN A 104 -8.20 3.48 -9.17
C ASN A 104 -9.56 2.79 -9.27
N PHE A 105 -9.94 2.29 -10.45
CA PHE A 105 -11.17 1.53 -10.65
C PHE A 105 -11.19 0.23 -9.86
N VAL A 106 -10.16 -0.61 -10.01
CA VAL A 106 -10.09 -1.88 -9.28
C VAL A 106 -10.04 -1.64 -7.77
N THR A 107 -9.25 -0.66 -7.32
CA THR A 107 -9.17 -0.30 -5.90
C THR A 107 -10.53 0.18 -5.37
N ARG A 108 -11.27 0.98 -6.13
CA ARG A 108 -12.63 1.44 -5.78
C ARG A 108 -13.62 0.28 -5.65
N VAL A 109 -13.60 -0.68 -6.58
CA VAL A 109 -14.47 -1.87 -6.53
C VAL A 109 -14.16 -2.74 -5.32
N ILE A 110 -12.88 -2.98 -5.03
CA ILE A 110 -12.46 -3.88 -3.95
C ILE A 110 -12.62 -3.22 -2.57
N SER A 111 -12.32 -1.93 -2.45
CA SER A 111 -12.42 -1.21 -1.17
C SER A 111 -13.83 -0.71 -0.85
N GLY A 112 -14.70 -0.60 -1.85
CA GLY A 112 -16.01 0.03 -1.71
C GLY A 112 -15.96 1.56 -1.51
N ILE A 113 -14.78 2.18 -1.63
CA ILE A 113 -14.59 3.62 -1.40
C ILE A 113 -14.82 4.39 -2.70
N ARG A 114 -15.70 5.39 -2.65
CA ARG A 114 -16.03 6.24 -3.80
C ARG A 114 -15.02 7.38 -4.03
N ILE A 115 -13.71 7.15 -3.94
CA ILE A 115 -12.70 8.16 -4.29
C ILE A 115 -12.11 7.94 -5.69
N HIS A 116 -11.78 9.03 -6.39
CA HIS A 116 -11.26 9.06 -7.75
C HIS A 116 -9.73 8.97 -7.80
N ASP A 117 -9.01 9.43 -6.76
CA ASP A 117 -7.56 9.44 -6.74
C ASP A 117 -6.94 8.99 -5.41
N PHE A 118 -6.50 7.73 -5.35
CA PHE A 118 -5.80 7.17 -4.18
C PHE A 118 -4.35 7.66 -4.06
N ASN A 119 -3.76 8.19 -5.14
CA ASN A 119 -2.32 8.50 -5.24
C ASN A 119 -1.99 9.97 -5.01
N CYS A 120 -2.96 10.82 -4.66
CA CYS A 120 -2.68 12.21 -4.30
C CYS A 120 -1.85 12.26 -3.01
N GLY A 121 -0.78 13.08 -2.99
CA GLY A 121 0.05 13.30 -1.80
C GLY A 121 -0.65 14.18 -0.77
N LEU A 122 -1.43 15.16 -1.26
CA LEU A 122 -2.24 16.05 -0.45
C LEU A 122 -3.46 15.34 0.15
N LYS A 123 -3.40 15.05 1.45
CA LYS A 123 -4.45 14.36 2.22
C LYS A 123 -4.52 14.93 3.63
N ALA A 124 -5.72 14.98 4.19
CA ALA A 124 -5.95 15.37 5.57
C ALA A 124 -6.57 14.20 6.35
N TYR A 125 -6.12 14.03 7.58
CA TYR A 125 -6.49 12.94 8.47
C TYR A 125 -6.82 13.49 9.85
N ARG A 126 -7.81 12.89 10.52
CA ARG A 126 -7.91 12.99 11.97
C ARG A 126 -6.81 12.16 12.63
N LYS A 127 -6.35 12.61 13.78
CA LYS A 127 -5.33 11.91 14.60
C LYS A 127 -5.65 10.43 14.82
N ALA A 128 -6.90 10.11 15.14
CA ALA A 128 -7.36 8.73 15.33
C ALA A 128 -7.09 7.82 14.11
N VAL A 129 -7.15 8.34 12.89
CA VAL A 129 -6.91 7.58 11.66
C VAL A 129 -5.43 7.25 11.49
N VAL A 130 -4.53 8.20 11.77
CA VAL A 130 -3.08 7.96 11.61
C VAL A 130 -2.53 7.07 12.72
N GLU A 131 -3.11 7.11 13.92
CA GLU A 131 -2.76 6.23 15.04
C GLU A 131 -3.20 4.78 14.80
N SER A 132 -4.31 4.58 14.09
CA SER A 132 -4.85 3.24 13.83
C SER A 132 -4.28 2.56 12.58
N VAL A 133 -3.68 3.32 11.66
CA VAL A 133 -3.17 2.80 10.38
C VAL A 133 -1.64 2.69 10.39
N LYS A 134 -1.13 1.47 10.26
CA LYS A 134 0.31 1.22 10.05
C LYS A 134 0.67 1.39 8.57
N VAL A 135 1.65 2.24 8.26
CA VAL A 135 2.08 2.54 6.89
C VAL A 135 3.47 1.96 6.64
N TYR A 136 3.64 1.12 5.62
CA TYR A 136 4.96 0.55 5.28
C TYR A 136 5.10 0.23 3.79
N GLY A 137 6.35 0.04 3.32
CA GLY A 137 6.64 -0.33 1.93
C GLY A 137 6.11 0.69 0.92
N GLU A 138 5.20 0.30 0.04
CA GLU A 138 4.53 1.18 -0.92
C GLU A 138 3.02 1.36 -0.59
N LEU A 139 2.66 1.16 0.69
CA LEU A 139 1.26 1.12 1.13
C LEU A 139 0.65 2.47 1.44
N HIS A 140 1.43 3.57 1.45
CA HIS A 140 0.93 4.92 1.73
C HIS A 140 -0.25 5.36 0.83
N ARG A 141 -0.35 4.84 -0.40
CA ARG A 141 -1.49 5.11 -1.29
C ARG A 141 -2.80 4.47 -0.81
N TYR A 142 -2.72 3.41 0.00
CA TYR A 142 -3.87 2.63 0.48
C TYR A 142 -4.32 3.03 1.89
N ILE A 143 -3.77 4.09 2.48
CA ILE A 143 -4.25 4.61 3.77
C ILE A 143 -5.78 4.84 3.76
N PRO A 144 -6.40 5.40 2.70
CA PRO A 144 -7.87 5.48 2.64
C PRO A 144 -8.55 4.11 2.69
N VAL A 145 -7.98 3.09 2.04
CA VAL A 145 -8.52 1.72 2.08
C VAL A 145 -8.51 1.16 3.51
N PHE A 146 -7.39 1.33 4.20
CA PHE A 146 -7.25 0.83 5.58
C PHE A 146 -8.15 1.57 6.56
N ALA A 147 -8.25 2.89 6.41
CA ALA A 147 -9.16 3.71 7.21
C ALA A 147 -10.62 3.25 7.02
N LYS A 148 -11.05 2.96 5.79
CA LYS A 148 -12.44 2.54 5.52
C LYS A 148 -12.77 1.23 6.23
N TRP A 149 -11.86 0.27 6.16
CA TRP A 149 -12.06 -1.04 6.78
C TRP A 149 -12.04 -0.99 8.30
N GLN A 150 -11.41 0.03 8.89
CA GLN A 150 -11.51 0.31 10.32
C GLN A 150 -12.79 1.08 10.69
N GLY A 151 -13.66 1.39 9.72
CA GLY A 151 -14.96 2.03 9.94
C GLY A 151 -14.98 3.55 9.77
N TYR A 152 -13.84 4.18 9.44
CA TYR A 152 -13.76 5.63 9.29
C TYR A 152 -14.50 6.15 8.05
N LYS A 153 -15.01 7.38 8.16
CA LYS A 153 -15.69 8.11 7.09
C LYS A 153 -14.66 8.81 6.21
N ILE A 154 -14.69 8.50 4.91
CA ILE A 154 -13.72 9.01 3.94
C ILE A 154 -14.44 9.81 2.87
N THR A 155 -13.83 10.93 2.50
CA THR A 155 -14.27 11.76 1.39
C THR A 155 -13.09 12.20 0.54
N GLU A 156 -13.38 12.92 -0.54
CA GLU A 156 -12.38 13.58 -1.37
C GLU A 156 -12.84 14.99 -1.74
N THR A 157 -11.87 15.85 -2.05
CA THR A 157 -12.13 17.21 -2.54
C THR A 157 -11.28 17.48 -3.78
N PRO A 158 -11.81 18.13 -4.83
CA PRO A 158 -11.00 18.53 -5.97
C PRO A 158 -9.94 19.54 -5.54
N VAL A 159 -8.69 19.32 -5.93
CA VAL A 159 -7.56 20.21 -5.63
C VAL A 159 -6.85 20.64 -6.90
N GLN A 160 -6.29 21.85 -6.90
CA GLN A 160 -5.41 22.31 -7.96
C GLN A 160 -4.09 21.52 -7.95
N HIS A 161 -3.57 21.23 -9.14
CA HIS A 161 -2.33 20.50 -9.32
C HIS A 161 -1.46 21.19 -10.37
N HIS A 162 -0.26 21.57 -9.97
CA HIS A 162 0.68 22.26 -10.84
C HIS A 162 1.59 21.27 -11.59
N PRO A 163 2.02 21.61 -12.82
CA PRO A 163 3.05 20.84 -13.51
C PRO A 163 4.36 20.88 -12.71
N ARG A 164 5.11 19.78 -12.76
CA ARG A 164 6.42 19.68 -12.11
C ARG A 164 7.36 20.76 -12.66
N ARG A 165 7.90 21.62 -11.78
CA ARG A 165 8.90 22.62 -12.17
C ARG A 165 10.32 22.07 -12.26
N TYR A 166 10.66 21.05 -11.45
CA TYR A 166 12.02 20.49 -11.37
C TYR A 166 12.04 18.95 -11.29
N GLY A 167 12.97 18.30 -12.01
CA GLY A 167 13.23 16.85 -11.95
C GLY A 167 12.62 16.02 -13.09
N LYS A 168 13.40 15.05 -13.62
CA LYS A 168 12.93 14.08 -14.63
C LYS A 168 12.04 13.00 -14.00
N THR A 169 11.00 12.57 -14.70
CA THR A 169 10.14 11.45 -14.27
C THR A 169 10.88 10.12 -14.41
N LYS A 170 11.34 9.53 -13.30
CA LYS A 170 11.96 8.18 -13.27
C LYS A 170 10.94 7.02 -13.41
N PHE A 171 9.83 7.18 -14.12
CA PHE A 171 8.67 6.26 -14.03
C PHE A 171 8.24 5.69 -15.39
N GLY A 172 8.52 4.41 -15.62
CA GLY A 172 8.17 3.65 -16.83
C GLY A 172 7.10 2.56 -16.64
N LEU A 173 6.92 1.72 -17.68
CA LEU A 173 5.97 0.60 -17.78
C LEU A 173 6.05 -0.41 -16.61
N SER A 174 7.21 -0.52 -15.96
CA SER A 174 7.39 -1.36 -14.75
C SER A 174 6.43 -0.99 -13.62
N ARG A 175 5.91 0.24 -13.58
CA ARG A 175 4.93 0.69 -12.60
C ARG A 175 3.53 0.09 -12.81
N PHE A 176 3.18 -0.34 -14.02
CA PHE A 176 1.89 -1.00 -14.28
C PHE A 176 1.85 -2.38 -13.62
N PHE A 177 2.86 -3.21 -13.90
CA PHE A 177 3.02 -4.51 -13.26
C PHE A 177 3.23 -4.39 -11.76
N LYS A 178 4.10 -3.47 -11.31
CA LYS A 178 4.26 -3.19 -9.87
C LYS A 178 2.93 -2.75 -9.24
N GLY A 179 2.17 -1.84 -9.86
CA GLY A 179 0.88 -1.39 -9.34
C GLY A 179 -0.16 -2.51 -9.19
N PHE A 180 -0.21 -3.46 -10.13
CA PHE A 180 -1.06 -4.65 -10.01
C PHE A 180 -0.58 -5.59 -8.91
N ILE A 181 0.72 -5.92 -8.90
CA ILE A 181 1.33 -6.74 -7.86
C ILE A 181 1.18 -6.08 -6.49
N ASP A 182 1.26 -4.76 -6.40
CA ASP A 182 1.06 -4.00 -5.20
C ASP A 182 -0.39 -4.08 -4.75
N LEU A 183 -1.36 -4.06 -5.65
CA LEU A 183 -2.77 -4.23 -5.31
C LEU A 183 -3.03 -5.64 -4.78
N VAL A 184 -2.52 -6.67 -5.46
CA VAL A 184 -2.55 -8.06 -4.98
C VAL A 184 -1.87 -8.14 -3.62
N THR A 185 -0.71 -7.50 -3.48
CA THR A 185 0.05 -7.41 -2.23
C THR A 185 -0.78 -6.72 -1.18
N VAL A 186 -1.54 -5.66 -1.47
CA VAL A 186 -2.37 -4.97 -0.49
C VAL A 186 -3.51 -5.82 -0.04
N ILE A 187 -4.27 -6.40 -0.99
CA ILE A 187 -5.36 -7.32 -0.68
C ILE A 187 -4.82 -8.47 0.18
N PHE A 188 -3.69 -9.05 -0.23
CA PHE A 188 -3.00 -10.08 0.53
C PHE A 188 -2.59 -9.57 1.91
N VAL A 189 -1.86 -8.47 1.99
CA VAL A 189 -1.33 -7.83 3.20
C VAL A 189 -2.44 -7.45 4.19
N THR A 190 -3.63 -7.12 3.74
CA THR A 190 -4.64 -6.56 4.65
C THR A 190 -5.79 -7.48 4.93
N ARG A 191 -6.18 -8.29 3.94
CA ARG A 191 -7.23 -9.28 4.11
C ARG A 191 -6.69 -10.63 4.57
N TYR A 192 -5.47 -10.98 4.15
CA TYR A 192 -4.92 -12.32 4.34
C TYR A 192 -3.63 -12.37 5.16
N ILE A 193 -2.87 -11.27 5.38
CA ILE A 193 -1.63 -11.36 6.18
C ILE A 193 -1.91 -11.70 7.62
N LYS A 194 -3.07 -11.33 8.16
CA LYS A 194 -3.40 -11.68 9.54
C LYS A 194 -3.72 -13.18 9.68
N ARG A 195 -4.02 -13.86 8.57
CA ARG A 195 -4.38 -15.27 8.49
C ARG A 195 -4.02 -15.87 7.12
N PRO A 196 -2.72 -15.94 6.76
CA PRO A 196 -2.29 -16.40 5.44
C PRO A 196 -2.74 -17.82 5.14
N MET A 197 -3.00 -18.64 6.17
CA MET A 197 -3.61 -19.95 6.04
C MET A 197 -4.96 -19.91 5.33
N HIS A 198 -5.78 -18.87 5.50
CA HIS A 198 -7.08 -18.81 4.82
C HIS A 198 -6.94 -18.63 3.30
N PHE A 199 -5.87 -18.01 2.82
CA PHE A 199 -5.65 -17.82 1.39
C PHE A 199 -4.96 -19.05 0.79
N PHE A 200 -3.76 -19.36 1.27
CA PHE A 200 -2.95 -20.44 0.72
C PHE A 200 -3.48 -21.82 1.12
N GLY A 201 -4.04 -21.97 2.31
CA GLY A 201 -4.66 -23.22 2.74
C GLY A 201 -5.93 -23.53 1.97
N PHE A 202 -6.77 -22.54 1.63
CA PHE A 202 -7.95 -22.77 0.79
C PHE A 202 -7.57 -23.20 -0.63
N LEU A 203 -6.65 -22.48 -1.27
CA LEU A 203 -6.16 -22.84 -2.61
C LEU A 203 -5.43 -24.19 -2.60
N GLY A 204 -4.63 -24.44 -1.56
CA GLY A 204 -3.93 -25.69 -1.34
C GLY A 204 -4.88 -26.87 -1.15
N ALA A 205 -5.93 -26.72 -0.34
CA ALA A 205 -6.96 -27.73 -0.14
C ALA A 205 -7.73 -28.02 -1.44
N LEU A 206 -8.07 -26.98 -2.21
CA LEU A 206 -8.78 -27.14 -3.49
C LEU A 206 -7.91 -27.89 -4.52
N ALA A 207 -6.62 -27.56 -4.63
CA ALA A 207 -5.66 -28.28 -5.46
C ALA A 207 -5.46 -29.74 -4.99
N PHE A 208 -5.33 -29.95 -3.68
CA PHE A 208 -5.17 -31.28 -3.10
C PHE A 208 -6.39 -32.16 -3.36
N ILE A 209 -7.61 -31.66 -3.07
CA ILE A 209 -8.86 -32.41 -3.25
C ILE A 209 -9.09 -32.73 -4.73
N SER A 210 -8.87 -31.76 -5.63
CA SER A 210 -9.01 -32.00 -7.07
C SER A 210 -7.99 -33.01 -7.60
N GLY A 211 -6.73 -32.94 -7.15
CA GLY A 211 -5.71 -33.94 -7.44
C GLY A 211 -6.07 -35.32 -6.88
N PHE A 212 -6.58 -35.39 -5.66
CA PHE A 212 -7.01 -36.62 -5.00
C PHE A 212 -8.18 -37.29 -5.72
N ILE A 213 -9.21 -36.52 -6.13
CA ILE A 213 -10.34 -37.02 -6.91
C ILE A 213 -9.86 -37.55 -8.27
N LEU A 214 -8.98 -36.80 -8.95
CA LEU A 214 -8.46 -37.18 -10.26
C LEU A 214 -7.64 -38.47 -10.19
N LEU A 215 -6.76 -38.60 -9.20
CA LEU A 215 -6.01 -39.84 -8.99
C LEU A 215 -6.92 -41.00 -8.56
N GLY A 216 -7.90 -40.76 -7.69
CA GLY A 216 -8.88 -41.77 -7.29
C GLY A 216 -9.68 -42.31 -8.48
N TYR A 217 -10.12 -41.44 -9.39
CA TYR A 217 -10.76 -41.83 -10.64
C TYR A 217 -9.83 -42.69 -11.52
N LEU A 218 -8.56 -42.32 -11.66
CA LEU A 218 -7.57 -43.10 -12.40
C LEU A 218 -7.29 -44.45 -11.75
N THR A 219 -7.29 -44.54 -10.41
CA THR A 219 -7.15 -45.80 -9.67
C THR A 219 -8.31 -46.74 -9.97
N VAL A 220 -9.55 -46.24 -10.03
CA VAL A 220 -10.72 -47.07 -10.40
C VAL A 220 -10.58 -47.62 -11.82
N LEU A 221 -10.19 -46.78 -12.78
CA LEU A 221 -9.96 -47.23 -14.17
C LEU A 221 -8.85 -48.29 -14.26
N TRP A 222 -7.80 -48.14 -13.45
CA TRP A 222 -6.72 -49.11 -13.40
C TRP A 222 -7.17 -50.48 -12.89
N ILE A 223 -8.01 -50.50 -11.84
CA ILE A 223 -8.60 -51.73 -11.32
C ILE A 223 -9.47 -52.43 -12.38
N GLN A 224 -10.09 -51.67 -13.28
CA GLN A 224 -10.85 -52.20 -14.43
C GLN A 224 -9.95 -52.73 -15.57
N GLY A 225 -8.63 -52.81 -15.38
CA GLY A 225 -7.68 -53.35 -16.34
C GLY A 225 -7.18 -52.34 -17.38
N ILE A 226 -7.53 -51.05 -17.23
CA ILE A 226 -7.10 -50.01 -18.17
C ILE A 226 -5.69 -49.53 -17.77
N PRO A 227 -4.69 -49.59 -18.67
CA PRO A 227 -3.34 -49.16 -18.33
C PRO A 227 -3.28 -47.64 -18.04
N LEU A 228 -2.59 -47.28 -16.95
CA LEU A 228 -2.35 -45.87 -16.57
C LEU A 228 -1.22 -45.21 -17.39
N SER A 229 -0.38 -46.01 -18.03
CA SER A 229 0.82 -45.51 -18.71
C SER A 229 0.44 -44.53 -19.82
N ASN A 230 1.17 -43.41 -19.90
CA ASN A 230 1.04 -42.37 -20.93
C ASN A 230 -0.21 -41.48 -20.86
N ARG A 231 -0.82 -41.30 -19.67
CA ARG A 231 -1.93 -40.34 -19.47
C ARG A 231 -1.46 -39.04 -18.84
N PRO A 232 -1.56 -37.89 -19.54
CA PRO A 232 -1.27 -36.57 -18.96
C PRO A 232 -2.03 -36.29 -17.65
N MET A 233 -3.21 -36.90 -17.48
CA MET A 233 -4.01 -36.79 -16.26
C MET A 233 -3.33 -37.34 -15.01
N LEU A 234 -2.48 -38.36 -15.13
CA LEU A 234 -1.74 -38.91 -13.98
C LEU A 234 -0.75 -37.87 -13.45
N PHE A 235 0.04 -37.27 -14.34
CA PHE A 235 0.98 -36.22 -14.01
C PHE A 235 0.28 -34.97 -13.47
N LEU A 236 -0.87 -34.60 -14.05
CA LEU A 236 -1.68 -33.50 -13.54
C LEU A 236 -2.18 -33.76 -12.11
N GLY A 237 -2.68 -34.97 -11.82
CA GLY A 237 -3.16 -35.34 -10.49
C GLY A 237 -2.04 -35.31 -9.45
N MET A 238 -0.86 -35.86 -9.79
CA MET A 238 0.32 -35.78 -8.93
C MET A 238 0.77 -34.34 -8.69
N LEU A 239 0.83 -33.52 -9.76
CA LEU A 239 1.21 -32.11 -9.67
C LEU A 239 0.25 -31.33 -8.77
N LEU A 240 -1.06 -31.54 -8.92
CA LEU A 240 -2.09 -30.89 -8.09
C LEU A 240 -1.95 -31.23 -6.61
N ILE A 241 -1.65 -32.48 -6.27
CA ILE A 241 -1.39 -32.88 -4.88
C ILE A 241 -0.12 -32.21 -4.34
N ILE A 242 0.98 -32.25 -5.10
CA ILE A 242 2.26 -31.65 -4.69
C ILE A 242 2.09 -30.14 -4.47
N VAL A 243 1.48 -29.44 -5.44
CA VAL A 243 1.20 -28.00 -5.34
C VAL A 243 0.25 -27.72 -4.18
N GLY A 244 -0.76 -28.56 -3.96
CA GLY A 244 -1.70 -28.43 -2.84
C GLY A 244 -1.00 -28.46 -1.48
N VAL A 245 -0.11 -29.45 -1.27
CA VAL A 245 0.69 -29.58 -0.04
C VAL A 245 1.67 -28.41 0.10
N GLN A 246 2.34 -28.00 -0.98
CA GLN A 246 3.26 -26.86 -0.97
C GLN A 246 2.54 -25.55 -0.59
N LEU A 247 1.37 -25.28 -1.16
CA LEU A 247 0.57 -24.10 -0.80
C LEU A 247 0.16 -24.14 0.66
N PHE A 248 -0.26 -25.30 1.18
CA PHE A 248 -0.60 -25.45 2.59
C PHE A 248 0.60 -25.16 3.51
N ALA A 249 1.78 -25.69 3.17
CA ALA A 249 3.03 -25.43 3.90
C ALA A 249 3.41 -23.93 3.87
N VAL A 250 3.30 -23.27 2.72
CA VAL A 250 3.53 -21.82 2.60
C VAL A 250 2.54 -21.02 3.43
N GLY A 251 1.27 -21.44 3.49
CA GLY A 251 0.25 -20.84 4.35
C GLY A 251 0.62 -20.93 5.84
N LEU A 252 1.08 -22.10 6.29
CA LEU A 252 1.50 -22.33 7.68
C LEU A 252 2.74 -21.52 8.05
N LEU A 253 3.75 -21.51 7.17
CA LEU A 253 4.94 -20.68 7.34
C LEU A 253 4.58 -19.20 7.40
N GLY A 254 3.67 -18.75 6.54
CA GLY A 254 3.12 -17.40 6.59
C GLY A 254 2.51 -17.08 7.95
N GLU A 255 1.73 -17.99 8.52
CA GLU A 255 1.03 -17.78 9.80
C GLU A 255 2.04 -17.59 10.95
N VAL A 256 3.09 -18.42 10.95
CA VAL A 256 4.20 -18.34 11.92
C VAL A 256 4.97 -17.03 11.76
N ILE A 257 5.30 -16.62 10.54
CA ILE A 257 6.02 -15.36 10.28
C ILE A 257 5.20 -14.17 10.75
N VAL A 258 3.90 -14.16 10.49
CA VAL A 258 3.01 -13.06 10.89
C VAL A 258 2.94 -12.96 12.40
N HIS A 259 2.82 -14.10 13.09
CA HIS A 259 2.80 -14.14 14.55
C HIS A 259 4.12 -13.60 15.14
N ASN A 260 5.25 -13.88 14.50
CA ASN A 260 6.58 -13.48 14.97
C ASN A 260 7.06 -12.09 14.48
N SER A 261 6.41 -11.48 13.49
CA SER A 261 6.87 -10.21 12.86
C SER A 261 6.12 -8.97 13.34
N MET A 262 5.45 -9.04 14.49
CA MET A 262 4.84 -7.88 15.13
C MET A 262 5.81 -7.00 15.92
N ASP A 263 7.13 -7.12 15.69
CA ASP A 263 8.09 -6.14 16.21
C ASP A 263 8.08 -4.84 15.40
N GLU A 264 8.10 -3.72 16.13
CA GLU A 264 8.18 -2.39 15.55
C GLU A 264 9.44 -2.26 14.71
N ARG A 265 9.30 -2.04 13.40
CA ARG A 265 10.45 -1.71 12.56
C ARG A 265 10.99 -0.34 12.98
N GLU A 266 12.10 -0.33 13.70
CA GLU A 266 12.85 0.89 13.98
C GLU A 266 13.62 1.34 12.75
N TYR A 267 13.32 2.54 12.25
CA TYR A 267 14.10 3.19 11.20
C TYR A 267 15.29 3.89 11.84
N VAL A 268 16.49 3.71 11.25
CA VAL A 268 17.69 4.34 11.80
C VAL A 268 17.71 5.84 11.45
N ILE A 269 17.36 6.66 12.44
CA ILE A 269 17.41 8.12 12.36
C ILE A 269 18.88 8.58 12.45
N LYS A 270 19.30 9.39 11.48
CA LYS A 270 20.61 10.02 11.43
C LYS A 270 20.67 11.24 12.35
N ASP A 271 19.63 12.07 12.28
CA ASP A 271 19.55 13.37 12.93
C ASP A 271 18.09 13.84 13.04
N GLN A 272 17.75 14.58 14.09
CA GLN A 272 16.40 15.14 14.32
C GLN A 272 16.45 16.32 15.31
N ASN A 273 15.45 17.20 15.30
CA ASN A 273 15.23 18.25 16.31
C ASN A 273 13.85 18.20 16.98
#